data_AF-A0A818U3J6-F1
#
_entry.id   AF-A0A818U3J6-F1
#
_cell.length_a   1.000
_cell.length_b   1.000
_cell.length_c   1.000
_cell.angle_alpha   90.00
_cell.angle_beta   90.00
_cell.angle_gamma   90.00
#
_symmetry.space_group_name_H-M   'P 1'
#
loop_
_entity.id
_entity.type
_entity.pdbx_description
1 polymer ?
#
loop_
_entity_poly.entity_id
_entity_poly.type
_entity_poly.pdbx_seq_one_letter_code
_entity_poly.pdbx_strand_id
1 'polypeptide(L)'
;MNRPVKILLIVIILNFYCLLSINDQSTQISTYCNPINIDYTYSIYNANENISYRSGADPAVVKFRNEYYMFVTRSMDYWHSTDLLHWSFINPEKWYFQGSNAPAAHNYNDSVLYVTGDPSGSMSILYTDNPKKGDWKAIPLIIHDLQDPDLFIDDDGKAYMFWGSSNTYPI
;
A
#
# COMPACT_ATOMS: atom_id res chain seq x y z
N MET A 1 -23.71 -60.75 -6.87
CA MET A 1 -23.72 -59.78 -5.75
C MET A 1 -25.16 -59.49 -5.36
N ASN A 2 -25.55 -59.75 -4.11
CA ASN A 2 -26.94 -59.65 -3.64
C ASN A 2 -27.45 -58.20 -3.72
N ARG A 3 -28.74 -58.01 -4.04
CA ARG A 3 -29.42 -56.70 -4.14
C ARG A 3 -29.10 -55.72 -2.98
N PRO A 4 -29.04 -56.15 -1.69
CA PRO A 4 -28.64 -55.25 -0.59
C PRO A 4 -27.19 -54.74 -0.69
N VAL A 5 -26.26 -55.56 -1.19
CA VAL A 5 -24.84 -55.19 -1.34
C VAL A 5 -24.66 -54.14 -2.44
N LYS A 6 -25.45 -54.20 -3.52
CA LYS A 6 -25.47 -53.18 -4.57
C LYS A 6 -25.95 -51.83 -4.05
N ILE A 7 -27.00 -51.81 -3.22
CA ILE A 7 -27.53 -50.58 -2.63
C ILE A 7 -26.51 -49.95 -1.68
N LEU A 8 -25.87 -50.76 -0.84
CA LEU A 8 -24.84 -50.27 0.08
C LEU A 8 -23.64 -49.65 -0.67
N LEU A 9 -23.17 -50.28 -1.75
CA LEU A 9 -22.10 -49.72 -2.58
C LEU A 9 -22.49 -48.38 -3.21
N ILE A 10 -23.72 -48.26 -3.72
CA ILE A 10 -24.21 -47.01 -4.32
C ILE A 10 -24.25 -45.89 -3.27
N VAL A 11 -24.71 -46.19 -2.06
CA VAL A 11 -24.73 -45.21 -0.96
C VAL A 11 -23.32 -44.78 -0.56
N ILE A 12 -22.37 -45.72 -0.47
CA ILE A 12 -20.97 -45.40 -0.17
C ILE A 12 -20.35 -44.53 -1.25
N ILE A 13 -20.58 -44.86 -2.53
CA ILE A 13 -20.07 -44.10 -3.67
C ILE A 13 -20.67 -42.68 -3.66
N LEU A 14 -21.99 -42.54 -3.45
CA LEU A 14 -22.65 -41.23 -3.36
C LEU A 14 -22.13 -40.39 -2.19
N ASN A 15 -21.87 -40.99 -1.03
CA ASN A 15 -21.27 -40.29 0.11
C ASN A 15 -19.84 -39.84 -0.19
N PHE A 16 -19.06 -40.67 -0.89
CA PHE A 16 -17.70 -40.33 -1.29
C PHE A 16 -17.68 -39.17 -2.30
N TYR A 17 -18.60 -39.16 -3.27
CA TYR A 17 -18.78 -38.04 -4.20
C TYR A 17 -19.25 -36.74 -3.51
N CYS A 18 -20.11 -36.83 -2.49
CA CYS A 18 -20.51 -35.66 -1.69
C CYS A 18 -19.32 -35.08 -0.90
N LEU A 19 -18.48 -35.93 -0.30
CA LEU A 19 -17.29 -35.49 0.45
C LEU A 19 -16.24 -34.83 -0.46
N LEU A 20 -16.11 -35.28 -1.71
CA LEU A 20 -15.22 -34.67 -2.71
C LEU A 20 -15.77 -33.34 -3.28
N SER A 21 -17.05 -33.03 -3.07
CA SER A 21 -17.70 -31.82 -3.61
C SER A 21 -17.74 -30.66 -2.62
N ILE A 22 -17.15 -30.81 -1.43
CA ILE A 22 -16.92 -29.70 -0.50
C ILE A 22 -15.72 -28.90 -1.01
N ASN A 23 -15.91 -28.19 -2.13
CA ASN A 23 -15.05 -27.07 -2.44
C ASN A 23 -15.48 -25.94 -1.51
N ASP A 24 -14.55 -25.54 -0.66
CA ASP A 24 -14.69 -24.37 0.20
C ASP A 24 -15.06 -23.19 -0.70
N GLN A 25 -16.30 -22.69 -0.58
CA GLN A 25 -16.67 -21.44 -1.22
C GLN A 25 -15.96 -20.35 -0.45
N SER A 26 -14.71 -20.07 -0.79
CA SER A 26 -14.08 -18.84 -0.35
C SER A 26 -14.92 -17.71 -0.95
N THR A 27 -15.74 -17.08 -0.13
CA THR A 27 -16.37 -15.80 -0.46
C THR A 27 -15.23 -14.81 -0.62
N GLN A 28 -14.69 -14.72 -1.83
CA GLN A 28 -13.67 -13.75 -2.17
C GLN A 28 -14.36 -12.39 -2.12
N ILE A 29 -14.10 -11.65 -1.04
CA ILE A 29 -14.58 -10.28 -0.88
C ILE A 29 -14.01 -9.49 -2.06
N SER A 30 -14.84 -9.21 -3.06
CA SER A 30 -14.41 -8.50 -4.28
C SER A 30 -14.22 -7.01 -4.05
N THR A 31 -14.81 -6.50 -2.97
CA THR A 31 -14.79 -5.09 -2.57
C THR A 31 -14.80 -5.04 -1.05
N TYR A 32 -13.88 -4.29 -0.45
CA TYR A 32 -13.92 -4.00 0.99
C TYR A 32 -14.32 -2.53 1.22
N CYS A 33 -14.91 -2.25 2.37
CA CYS A 33 -15.14 -0.90 2.84
C CYS A 33 -14.44 -0.74 4.20
N ASN A 34 -13.86 0.44 4.44
CA ASN A 34 -13.09 0.83 5.62
C ASN A 34 -13.72 0.33 6.95
N PRO A 35 -12.93 -0.07 7.98
CA PRO A 35 -11.49 0.07 8.13
C PRO A 35 -10.64 -0.96 7.37
N ILE A 36 -9.54 -0.53 6.73
CA ILE A 36 -8.43 -1.43 6.39
C ILE A 36 -7.80 -1.89 7.71
N ASN A 37 -7.58 -3.19 7.84
CA ASN A 37 -6.86 -3.74 8.98
C ASN A 37 -5.34 -3.66 8.76
N ILE A 38 -4.77 -2.48 9.01
CA ILE A 38 -3.32 -2.24 9.04
C ILE A 38 -2.90 -1.69 10.40
N ASP A 39 -1.64 -1.92 10.75
CA ASP A 39 -1.00 -1.26 11.87
C ASP A 39 -0.91 0.26 11.64
N TYR A 40 -0.79 1.00 12.73
CA TYR A 40 -0.63 2.45 12.72
C TYR A 40 0.41 2.85 13.76
N THR A 41 1.06 3.98 13.53
CA THR A 41 2.02 4.54 14.49
C THR A 41 1.31 5.51 15.43
N TYR A 42 2.06 6.08 16.37
CA TYR A 42 1.55 7.11 17.27
C TYR A 42 2.31 8.41 17.07
N SER A 43 1.59 9.53 17.15
CA SER A 43 2.18 10.86 17.05
C SER A 43 3.15 11.12 18.20
N ILE A 44 4.28 11.74 17.89
CA ILE A 44 5.34 12.08 18.87
C ILE A 44 5.26 13.52 19.41
N TYR A 45 4.39 14.37 18.84
CA TYR A 45 4.39 15.82 19.12
C TYR A 45 4.20 16.19 20.60
N ASN A 46 3.31 15.50 21.31
CA ASN A 46 3.01 15.73 22.72
C ASN A 46 3.40 14.53 23.60
N ALA A 47 4.32 13.68 23.12
CA ALA A 47 4.76 12.51 23.85
C ALA A 47 5.47 12.87 25.18
N ASN A 48 6.12 14.04 25.22
CA ASN A 48 6.71 14.62 26.45
C ASN A 48 5.67 14.93 27.54
N GLU A 49 4.44 15.22 27.16
CA GLU A 49 3.30 15.45 28.05
C GLU A 49 2.54 14.15 28.36
N ASN A 50 3.08 13.00 27.93
CA ASN A 50 2.43 11.69 28.00
C ASN A 50 1.07 11.64 27.28
N ILE A 51 0.93 12.44 26.21
CA ILE A 51 -0.25 12.45 25.35
C ILE A 51 0.09 11.69 24.06
N SER A 52 -0.79 10.76 23.67
CA SER A 52 -0.60 9.92 22.49
C SER A 52 -1.89 9.82 21.69
N TYR A 53 -1.76 9.87 20.37
CA TYR A 53 -2.85 9.71 19.41
C TYR A 53 -2.34 8.92 18.21
N ARG A 54 -3.24 8.16 17.59
CA ARG A 54 -2.95 7.35 16.39
C ARG A 54 -2.51 8.26 15.26
N SER A 55 -1.52 7.82 14.50
CA SER A 55 -1.03 8.45 13.28
C SER A 55 -1.13 7.47 12.13
N GLY A 56 -1.56 7.95 10.96
CA GLY A 56 -1.82 7.10 9.81
C GLY A 56 -2.76 7.76 8.81
N ALA A 57 -2.50 9.04 8.50
CA ALA A 57 -3.27 9.81 7.53
C ALA A 57 -2.64 9.72 6.12
N ASP A 58 -3.36 10.24 5.14
CA ASP A 58 -2.83 10.56 3.80
C ASP A 58 -2.15 9.37 3.09
N PRO A 59 -2.83 8.23 2.90
CA PRO A 59 -2.24 7.10 2.22
C PRO A 59 -2.01 7.39 0.73
N ALA A 60 -0.77 7.23 0.26
CA ALA A 60 -0.43 7.20 -1.16
C ALA A 60 -0.24 5.76 -1.61
N VAL A 61 -1.13 5.28 -2.50
CA VAL A 61 -1.10 3.92 -3.04
C VAL A 61 -0.67 3.94 -4.50
N VAL A 62 0.39 3.22 -4.83
CA VAL A 62 0.90 3.09 -6.19
C VAL A 62 0.87 1.64 -6.65
N LYS A 63 0.43 1.41 -7.89
CA LYS A 63 0.52 0.10 -8.56
C LYS A 63 1.86 -0.02 -9.29
N PHE A 64 2.64 -1.05 -8.96
CA PHE A 64 3.93 -1.35 -9.59
C PHE A 64 4.04 -2.85 -9.87
N ARG A 65 4.28 -3.21 -11.15
CA ARG A 65 4.39 -4.61 -11.63
C ARG A 65 3.27 -5.52 -11.12
N ASN A 66 2.01 -5.08 -11.28
CA ASN A 66 0.78 -5.76 -10.84
C ASN A 66 0.60 -5.94 -9.32
N GLU A 67 1.38 -5.23 -8.52
CA GLU A 67 1.26 -5.21 -7.07
C GLU A 67 1.09 -3.78 -6.58
N TYR A 68 0.78 -3.60 -5.30
CA TYR A 68 0.44 -2.32 -4.70
C TYR A 68 1.38 -2.01 -3.54
N TYR A 69 1.79 -0.76 -3.44
CA TYR A 69 2.62 -0.24 -2.36
C TYR A 69 1.93 0.98 -1.77
N MET A 70 1.86 1.05 -0.44
CA MET A 70 1.14 2.10 0.28
C MET A 70 2.07 2.79 1.27
N PHE A 71 2.21 4.10 1.12
CA PHE A 71 2.97 4.98 1.99
C PHE A 71 2.00 5.83 2.80
N VAL A 72 2.20 5.94 4.12
CA VAL A 72 1.23 6.59 5.01
C VAL A 72 1.97 7.49 5.99
N THR A 73 1.42 8.68 6.22
CA THR A 73 1.95 9.69 7.14
C THR A 73 2.49 9.07 8.43
N ARG A 74 3.77 9.33 8.70
CA ARG A 74 4.50 8.92 9.93
C ARG A 74 4.51 7.43 10.23
N SER A 75 4.34 6.60 9.22
CA SER A 75 4.51 5.15 9.38
C SER A 75 5.98 4.73 9.39
N MET A 76 6.87 5.65 8.96
CA MET A 76 8.32 5.49 8.83
C MET A 76 8.77 4.48 7.77
N ASP A 77 7.97 3.46 7.48
CA ASP A 77 8.11 2.57 6.33
C ASP A 77 6.77 2.46 5.56
N TYR A 78 6.49 1.34 4.88
CA TYR A 78 5.36 1.21 3.96
C TYR A 78 4.82 -0.22 3.85
N TRP A 79 3.64 -0.38 3.25
CA TRP A 79 2.98 -1.67 3.08
C TRP A 79 3.00 -2.13 1.62
N HIS A 80 2.93 -3.44 1.44
CA HIS A 80 2.78 -4.11 0.15
C HIS A 80 1.53 -4.99 0.13
N SER A 81 0.86 -5.04 -1.01
CA SER A 81 -0.29 -5.91 -1.25
C SER A 81 -0.33 -6.40 -2.69
N THR A 82 -0.96 -7.55 -2.92
CA THR A 82 -1.28 -8.06 -4.26
C THR A 82 -2.77 -7.95 -4.59
N ASP A 83 -3.61 -7.64 -3.61
CA ASP A 83 -5.08 -7.69 -3.73
C ASP A 83 -5.81 -6.47 -3.13
N LEU A 84 -5.07 -5.49 -2.58
CA LEU A 84 -5.57 -4.31 -1.85
C LEU A 84 -6.31 -4.63 -0.54
N LEU A 85 -6.44 -5.91 -0.18
CA LEU A 85 -7.14 -6.38 1.01
C LEU A 85 -6.15 -6.72 2.12
N HIS A 86 -5.11 -7.48 1.77
CA HIS A 86 -4.10 -7.96 2.68
C HIS A 86 -2.81 -7.19 2.46
N TRP A 87 -2.34 -6.54 3.53
CA TRP A 87 -1.17 -5.68 3.49
C TRP A 87 -0.07 -6.24 4.40
N SER A 88 1.15 -6.30 3.87
CA SER A 88 2.35 -6.71 4.62
C SER A 88 3.26 -5.50 4.79
N PHE A 89 3.70 -5.24 6.02
CA PHE A 89 4.61 -4.13 6.31
C PHE A 89 6.04 -4.47 5.83
N ILE A 90 6.66 -3.55 5.10
CA ILE A 90 8.03 -3.67 4.59
C ILE A 90 8.94 -2.80 5.45
N ASN A 91 10.03 -3.38 5.92
CA ASN A 91 11.16 -2.63 6.48
C ASN A 91 12.23 -2.53 5.38
N PRO A 92 12.46 -1.35 4.77
CA PRO A 92 13.36 -1.18 3.62
C PRO A 92 14.84 -1.39 3.98
N GLU A 93 15.63 -1.98 3.07
CA GLU A 93 17.09 -2.10 3.21
C GLU A 93 17.78 -0.72 3.26
N LYS A 94 17.30 0.23 2.45
CA LYS A 94 17.80 1.60 2.38
C LYS A 94 16.63 2.56 2.39
N TRP A 95 16.67 3.47 3.35
CA TRP A 95 15.66 4.48 3.52
C TRP A 95 16.31 5.79 3.96
N TYR A 96 15.80 6.90 3.44
CA TYR A 96 16.21 8.20 3.90
C TYR A 96 15.23 8.59 5.00
N PHE A 97 15.73 8.67 6.23
CA PHE A 97 14.93 9.07 7.40
C PHE A 97 14.55 10.56 7.30
N GLN A 98 13.52 10.84 6.53
CA GLN A 98 12.82 12.10 6.51
C GLN A 98 11.45 11.91 7.16
N GLY A 99 10.90 12.99 7.73
CA GLY A 99 9.52 12.94 8.18
C GLY A 99 8.62 12.70 6.98
N SER A 100 7.74 11.70 7.03
CA SER A 100 6.71 11.52 6.00
C SER A 100 5.38 12.10 6.48
N ASN A 101 4.83 13.01 5.69
CA ASN A 101 3.60 13.75 5.97
C ASN A 101 2.89 14.04 4.64
N ALA A 102 1.75 13.39 4.37
CA ALA A 102 1.10 13.42 3.07
C ALA A 102 2.03 13.04 1.91
N PRO A 103 2.57 11.80 1.91
CA PRO A 103 3.44 11.35 0.84
C PRO A 103 2.75 11.33 -0.53
N ALA A 104 3.56 11.32 -1.58
CA ALA A 104 3.12 10.99 -2.95
C ALA A 104 3.97 9.85 -3.52
N ALA A 105 3.36 8.99 -4.33
CA ALA A 105 4.06 7.93 -5.03
C ALA A 105 3.51 7.74 -6.45
N HIS A 106 4.41 7.53 -7.40
CA HIS A 106 4.03 7.36 -8.81
C HIS A 106 4.88 6.29 -9.48
N ASN A 107 4.28 5.50 -10.37
CA ASN A 107 5.02 4.52 -11.17
C ASN A 107 5.47 5.19 -12.48
N TYR A 108 6.77 5.21 -12.73
CA TYR A 108 7.33 5.78 -13.95
C TYR A 108 8.55 5.01 -14.42
N ASN A 109 8.58 4.69 -15.72
CA ASN A 109 9.72 4.07 -16.39
C ASN A 109 10.29 2.83 -15.64
N ASP A 110 9.41 1.93 -15.23
CA ASP A 110 9.74 0.71 -14.46
C ASP A 110 10.44 0.99 -13.12
N SER A 111 10.10 2.11 -12.48
CA SER A 111 10.47 2.45 -11.11
C SER A 111 9.29 3.07 -10.36
N VAL A 112 9.30 2.94 -9.03
CA VAL A 112 8.45 3.74 -8.16
C VAL A 112 9.21 5.01 -7.80
N LEU A 113 8.59 6.16 -8.04
CA LEU A 113 8.97 7.46 -7.50
C LEU A 113 8.21 7.68 -6.20
N TYR A 114 8.88 8.28 -5.23
CA TYR A 114 8.33 8.55 -3.91
C TYR A 114 8.79 9.91 -3.41
N VAL A 115 7.85 10.68 -2.91
CA VAL A 115 8.05 11.99 -2.29
C VAL A 115 7.50 11.88 -0.87
N THR A 116 8.33 12.18 0.12
CA THR A 116 8.01 11.90 1.52
C THR A 116 6.91 12.79 2.08
N GLY A 117 6.75 13.99 1.50
CA GLY A 117 5.94 15.06 2.06
C GLY A 117 6.56 15.62 3.35
N ASP A 118 7.89 15.76 3.41
CA ASP A 118 8.58 16.38 4.54
C ASP A 118 7.90 17.70 4.97
N PRO A 119 7.52 17.86 6.26
CA PRO A 119 6.86 19.08 6.75
C PRO A 119 7.62 20.38 6.51
N SER A 120 8.94 20.32 6.30
CA SER A 120 9.75 21.48 5.91
C SER A 120 9.47 21.95 4.47
N GLY A 121 8.75 21.16 3.68
CA GLY A 121 8.56 21.35 2.24
C GLY A 121 9.83 21.12 1.42
N SER A 122 10.94 20.70 2.03
CA SER A 122 12.25 20.56 1.37
C SER A 122 12.71 19.11 1.34
N MET A 123 12.67 18.48 0.18
CA MET A 123 13.01 17.07 0.04
C MET A 123 13.56 16.70 -1.34
N SER A 124 14.15 15.52 -1.42
CA SER A 124 14.50 14.88 -2.70
C SER A 124 13.40 13.92 -3.12
N ILE A 125 13.32 13.62 -4.41
CA ILE A 125 12.54 12.50 -4.92
C ILE A 125 13.35 11.22 -4.72
N LEU A 126 12.74 10.24 -4.07
CA LEU A 126 13.28 8.90 -3.90
C LEU A 126 12.77 7.99 -5.02
N TYR A 127 13.57 7.01 -5.42
CA TYR A 127 13.15 6.01 -6.39
C TYR A 127 13.74 4.62 -6.14
N THR A 128 13.01 3.59 -6.58
CA THR A 128 13.48 2.20 -6.63
C THR A 128 12.71 1.41 -7.71
N ASP A 129 13.39 0.46 -8.34
CA ASP A 129 12.82 -0.59 -9.21
C ASP A 129 12.53 -1.90 -8.44
N ASN A 130 12.83 -1.93 -7.13
CA ASN A 130 12.62 -3.05 -6.23
C ASN A 130 12.06 -2.60 -4.86
N PRO A 131 10.84 -2.07 -4.81
CA PRO A 131 10.21 -1.60 -3.57
C PRO A 131 9.99 -2.71 -2.53
N LYS A 132 9.94 -4.00 -2.92
CA LYS A 132 9.91 -5.13 -1.96
C LYS A 132 11.19 -5.24 -1.13
N LYS A 133 12.34 -5.05 -1.78
CA LYS A 133 13.64 -4.99 -1.09
C LYS A 133 13.81 -3.66 -0.35
N GLY A 134 13.23 -2.60 -0.90
CA GLY A 134 13.29 -1.26 -0.34
C GLY A 134 14.69 -0.67 -0.43
N ASP A 135 15.35 -0.79 -1.59
CA ASP A 135 16.67 -0.22 -1.84
C ASP A 135 16.59 1.16 -2.50
N TRP A 136 15.92 2.09 -1.80
CA TRP A 136 15.63 3.43 -2.28
C TRP A 136 16.89 4.27 -2.51
N LYS A 137 16.85 5.07 -3.57
CA LYS A 137 17.90 5.99 -4.00
C LYS A 137 17.32 7.40 -4.04
N ALA A 138 18.06 8.40 -3.59
CA ALA A 138 17.67 9.80 -3.72
C ALA A 138 18.27 10.40 -5.01
N ILE A 139 17.50 11.24 -5.69
CA ILE A 139 18.05 12.12 -6.71
C ILE A 139 18.92 13.19 -6.01
N PRO A 140 20.11 13.55 -6.53
CA PRO A 140 20.96 14.60 -5.94
C PRO A 140 20.43 16.01 -6.20
N LEU A 141 19.17 16.25 -5.85
CA LEU A 141 18.43 17.50 -5.99
C LEU A 141 17.48 17.62 -4.80
N ILE A 142 17.37 18.84 -4.25
CA ILE A 142 16.33 19.20 -3.28
C ILE A 142 15.34 20.12 -3.98
N ILE A 143 14.06 19.79 -3.85
CA ILE A 143 12.94 20.62 -4.29
C ILE A 143 12.31 21.21 -3.02
N HIS A 144 11.89 22.47 -3.11
CA HIS A 144 11.33 23.24 -2.00
C HIS A 144 9.82 23.44 -2.18
N ASP A 145 9.17 23.89 -1.11
CA ASP A 145 7.74 24.19 -1.01
C ASP A 145 6.79 22.98 -1.20
N LEU A 146 7.29 21.74 -1.18
CA LEU A 146 6.51 20.52 -1.45
C LEU A 146 5.75 19.97 -0.23
N GLN A 147 4.92 20.79 0.42
CA GLN A 147 3.96 20.29 1.43
C GLN A 147 2.80 19.60 0.71
N ASP A 148 2.35 18.44 1.18
CA ASP A 148 1.25 17.66 0.57
C ASP A 148 1.39 17.52 -0.96
N PRO A 149 2.51 16.95 -1.46
CA PRO A 149 2.77 16.85 -2.89
C PRO A 149 1.82 15.88 -3.60
N ASP A 150 1.65 16.07 -4.91
CA ASP A 150 1.18 15.03 -5.84
C ASP A 150 1.99 15.04 -7.14
N LEU A 151 2.18 13.86 -7.71
CA LEU A 151 2.98 13.63 -8.92
C LEU A 151 2.09 13.19 -10.07
N PHE A 152 2.09 13.99 -11.14
CA PHE A 152 1.42 13.65 -12.39
C PHE A 152 2.42 13.66 -13.54
N ILE A 153 2.54 12.53 -14.24
CA ILE A 153 3.35 12.43 -15.44
C ILE A 153 2.39 12.24 -16.61
N ASP A 154 2.39 13.21 -17.52
CA ASP A 154 1.45 13.27 -18.62
C ASP A 154 2.01 12.63 -19.89
N ASP A 155 1.11 12.33 -20.84
CA ASP A 155 1.45 11.74 -22.13
C ASP A 155 2.30 12.67 -23.02
N ASP A 156 2.44 13.94 -22.66
CA ASP A 156 3.32 14.91 -23.30
C ASP A 156 4.80 14.75 -22.92
N GLY A 157 5.11 13.79 -22.04
CA GLY A 157 6.46 13.50 -21.56
C GLY A 157 6.96 14.46 -20.48
N LYS A 158 6.08 15.28 -19.90
CA LYS A 158 6.41 16.17 -18.78
C LYS A 158 5.90 15.59 -17.46
N ALA A 159 6.65 15.89 -16.41
CA ALA A 159 6.24 15.66 -15.03
C ALA A 159 5.78 16.98 -14.41
N TYR A 160 4.64 16.92 -13.75
CA TYR A 160 4.03 18.00 -13.00
C TYR A 160 4.03 17.60 -11.53
N MET A 161 4.43 18.55 -10.69
CA MET A 161 4.36 18.43 -9.24
C MET A 161 3.35 19.46 -8.77
N PHE A 162 2.36 19.00 -8.03
CA PHE A 162 1.43 19.86 -7.32
C PHE A 162 1.76 19.79 -5.83
N TRP A 163 1.37 20.81 -5.07
CA TRP A 163 1.64 20.88 -3.65
C TRP A 163 0.77 21.94 -2.97
N GLY A 164 0.68 21.79 -1.65
CA GLY A 164 0.04 22.72 -0.75
C GLY A 164 -1.47 22.58 -0.74
N SER A 165 -2.12 23.56 -0.11
CA SER A 165 -3.57 23.63 -0.04
C SER A 165 -4.05 24.87 -0.78
N SER A 166 -5.02 24.69 -1.68
CA SER A 166 -5.64 25.79 -2.40
C SER A 166 -7.15 25.61 -2.50
N ASN A 167 -7.87 26.72 -2.37
CA ASN A 167 -9.29 26.81 -2.67
C ASN A 167 -9.57 27.27 -4.11
N THR A 168 -8.54 27.51 -4.91
CA THR A 168 -8.64 28.09 -6.27
C THR A 168 -7.80 27.37 -7.33
N TYR A 169 -6.79 26.60 -6.93
CA TYR A 169 -5.88 25.88 -7.82
C TYR A 169 -6.02 24.36 -7.62
N PRO A 170 -5.67 23.56 -8.63
CA PRO A 170 -5.60 22.10 -8.50
C PRO A 170 -4.64 21.67 -7.38
N ILE A 171 -4.94 20.52 -6.78
CA ILE A 171 -4.08 19.74 -5.89
C ILE A 171 -3.31 18.72 -6.72
#